data_AF-A0A2N6D0A6-F1
#
_entry.id   AF-A0A2N6D0A6-F1
#
_cell.length_a   1.000
_cell.length_b   1.000
_cell.length_c   1.000
_cell.angle_alpha   90.00
_cell.angle_beta   90.00
_cell.angle_gamma   90.00
#
_symmetry.space_group_name_H-M   'P 1'
#
loop_
_entity.id
_entity.type
_entity.pdbx_description
1 polymer ?
#
loop_
_entity_poly.entity_id
_entity_poly.type
_entity_poly.pdbx_seq_one_letter_code
_entity_poly.pdbx_strand_id
1 'polypeptide(L)'
;MTLSKAASLCLLLWQLTGSGGANAVVFVSSEINTTPAPDNFSICFDNSCQSISQLALSDDQWQGIRAIFLPGSETAGEERAMIGKAVARLEQIVGPMTGTENDKGLNKSSDNPAGHRMDCIDESTNTTTYLYMMQQDGLLKWHRLRDPVTRGFFFFGWPHTTAVIEAREDHSLWAVDSWFYDNGLAPEILPLEQWQEGWRPAGS
;
A
#
# COMPACT_ATOMS: atom_id res chain seq x y z
N MET A 1 20.77 -2.04 -73.22
CA MET A 1 19.58 -2.82 -72.83
C MET A 1 19.84 -3.38 -71.44
N THR A 2 19.33 -2.70 -70.43
CA THR A 2 19.37 -3.06 -69.01
C THR A 2 18.04 -3.70 -68.58
N LEU A 3 18.02 -4.30 -67.38
CA LEU A 3 16.91 -4.96 -66.64
C LEU A 3 16.78 -6.47 -66.93
N SER A 4 16.60 -7.39 -65.97
CA SER A 4 16.33 -7.31 -64.54
C SER A 4 16.69 -8.66 -63.89
N LYS A 5 17.28 -8.68 -62.69
CA LYS A 5 17.20 -9.83 -61.76
C LYS A 5 16.77 -9.27 -60.40
N ALA A 6 15.49 -9.38 -60.10
CA ALA A 6 14.94 -9.06 -58.80
C ALA A 6 15.34 -10.15 -57.80
N ALA A 7 16.09 -9.79 -56.76
CA ALA A 7 16.32 -10.63 -55.60
C ALA A 7 15.24 -10.29 -54.56
N SER A 8 14.33 -11.24 -54.29
CA SER A 8 13.35 -11.12 -53.21
C SER A 8 14.03 -11.22 -51.85
N LEU A 9 14.10 -10.09 -51.15
CA LEU A 9 14.52 -10.01 -49.76
C LEU A 9 13.34 -10.45 -48.87
N CYS A 10 13.42 -11.65 -48.30
CA CYS A 10 12.43 -12.16 -47.36
C CYS A 10 12.70 -11.54 -45.97
N LEU A 11 11.98 -10.48 -45.61
CA LEU A 11 12.01 -9.89 -44.27
C LEU A 11 11.24 -10.79 -43.29
N LEU A 12 11.98 -11.49 -42.43
CA LEU A 12 11.44 -12.14 -41.24
C LEU A 12 11.09 -11.05 -40.20
N LEU A 13 9.80 -10.74 -40.08
CA LEU A 13 9.24 -9.93 -39.00
C LEU A 13 9.15 -10.79 -37.74
N TRP A 14 10.14 -10.64 -36.86
CA TRP A 14 10.08 -11.18 -35.50
C TRP A 14 9.17 -10.27 -34.67
N GLN A 15 7.92 -10.67 -34.49
CA GLN A 15 7.01 -9.98 -33.59
C GLN A 15 7.44 -10.30 -32.15
N LEU A 16 8.13 -9.34 -31.51
CA LEU A 16 8.33 -9.33 -30.07
C LEU A 16 6.98 -9.08 -29.40
N THR A 17 6.27 -10.14 -29.03
CA THR A 17 5.16 -10.06 -28.08
C THR A 17 5.75 -9.94 -26.67
N GLY A 18 6.21 -8.74 -26.32
CA GLY A 18 6.54 -8.39 -24.95
C GLY A 18 5.26 -8.02 -24.21
N SER A 19 4.64 -8.97 -23.52
CA SER A 19 3.67 -8.69 -22.46
C SER A 19 4.41 -8.15 -21.24
N GLY A 20 4.83 -6.88 -21.32
CA GLY A 20 5.32 -6.12 -20.18
C GLY A 20 4.14 -5.69 -19.33
N GLY A 21 3.86 -6.43 -18.26
CA GLY A 21 3.06 -5.88 -17.16
C GLY A 21 3.79 -4.66 -16.62
N ALA A 22 3.21 -3.48 -16.78
CA ALA A 22 3.75 -2.25 -16.22
C ALA A 22 3.57 -2.30 -14.70
N ASN A 23 4.55 -2.89 -13.99
CA ASN A 23 4.69 -2.66 -12.56
C ASN A 23 5.14 -1.20 -12.40
N ALA A 24 4.25 -0.35 -11.89
CA ALA A 24 4.63 0.99 -11.47
C ALA A 24 5.60 0.83 -10.29
N VAL A 25 6.89 1.05 -10.54
CA VAL A 25 7.88 1.10 -9.47
C VAL A 25 7.60 2.40 -8.69
N VAL A 26 6.97 2.27 -7.53
CA VAL A 26 6.97 3.35 -6.54
C VAL A 26 8.44 3.53 -6.15
N PHE A 27 9.00 4.73 -6.37
CA PHE A 27 10.35 5.04 -5.92
C PHE A 27 10.36 5.13 -4.39
N VAL A 28 10.50 3.98 -3.75
CA VAL A 28 10.67 3.86 -2.31
C VAL A 28 12.17 4.01 -2.00
N SER A 29 12.50 4.86 -1.03
CA SER A 29 13.89 5.09 -0.59
C SER A 29 14.60 3.77 -0.22
N SER A 30 15.91 3.68 -0.47
CA SER A 30 16.72 2.54 -0.03
C SER A 30 16.81 2.38 1.49
N GLU A 31 16.35 3.39 2.25
CA GLU A 31 16.30 3.37 3.71
C GLU A 31 15.08 2.63 4.27
N ILE A 32 14.10 2.28 3.42
CA ILE A 32 12.96 1.46 3.84
C ILE A 32 13.41 0.02 4.05
N ASN A 33 13.14 -0.49 5.25
CA ASN A 33 13.34 -1.88 5.58
C ASN A 33 12.37 -2.75 4.76
N THR A 34 12.92 -3.58 3.87
CA THR A 34 12.16 -4.48 2.99
C THR A 34 11.81 -5.82 3.64
N THR A 35 12.32 -6.08 4.85
CA THR A 35 11.99 -7.25 5.66
C THR A 35 11.63 -6.81 7.08
N PRO A 36 10.57 -6.00 7.26
CA PRO A 36 10.23 -5.44 8.56
C PRO A 36 9.76 -6.51 9.54
N ALA A 37 10.12 -6.33 10.80
CA ALA A 37 9.65 -7.09 11.94
C ALA A 37 9.14 -6.12 13.02
N PRO A 38 8.26 -6.55 13.94
CA PRO A 38 7.71 -5.65 14.97
C PRO A 38 8.76 -4.93 15.80
N ASP A 39 9.93 -5.55 16.05
CA ASP A 39 11.05 -4.99 16.79
C ASP A 39 12.05 -4.21 15.91
N ASN A 40 11.84 -4.14 14.59
CA ASN A 40 12.68 -3.42 13.65
C ASN A 40 11.96 -3.18 12.30
N PHE A 41 11.40 -2.00 12.12
CA PHE A 41 10.70 -1.59 10.89
C PHE A 41 10.88 -0.10 10.60
N SER A 42 10.63 0.29 9.35
CA SER A 42 10.70 1.69 8.92
C SER A 42 9.32 2.28 8.73
N ILE A 43 9.17 3.55 9.10
CA ILE A 43 7.99 4.38 8.83
C ILE A 43 8.46 5.64 8.12
N CYS A 44 7.79 6.01 7.03
CA CYS A 44 8.09 7.23 6.30
C CYS A 44 6.94 8.26 6.39
N PHE A 45 7.29 9.54 6.30
CA PHE A 45 6.38 10.68 6.41
C PHE A 45 6.99 11.92 5.75
N ASP A 46 6.32 13.07 5.89
CA ASP A 46 6.66 14.37 5.29
C ASP A 46 6.46 14.46 3.76
N ASN A 47 5.56 13.64 3.22
CA ASN A 47 5.21 13.49 1.81
C ASN A 47 6.31 12.82 0.99
N SER A 48 5.93 11.76 0.27
CA SER A 48 6.82 11.03 -0.64
C SER A 48 8.06 10.47 0.06
N CYS A 49 7.89 9.99 1.28
CA CYS A 49 8.89 9.42 2.17
C CYS A 49 10.14 10.30 2.34
N GLN A 50 9.97 11.62 2.48
CA GLN A 50 11.08 12.55 2.70
C GLN A 50 11.79 12.32 4.04
N SER A 51 11.02 11.94 5.05
CA SER A 51 11.49 11.57 6.38
C SER A 51 11.26 10.09 6.61
N ILE A 52 12.24 9.38 7.17
CA ILE A 52 12.14 7.96 7.51
C ILE A 52 12.66 7.76 8.93
N SER A 53 11.89 7.05 9.74
CA SER A 53 12.26 6.64 11.10
C SER A 53 12.33 5.12 11.20
N GLN A 54 13.37 4.62 11.84
CA GLN A 54 13.48 3.21 12.23
C GLN A 54 12.91 3.04 13.64
N LEU A 55 11.89 2.19 13.76
CA LEU A 55 11.11 2.02 14.98
C LEU A 55 11.12 0.55 15.41
N ALA A 56 10.75 0.37 16.68
CA ALA A 56 10.51 -0.93 17.29
C ALA A 56 9.24 -0.82 18.16
N LEU A 57 8.35 -1.79 18.06
CA LEU A 57 7.26 -1.99 18.98
C LEU A 57 7.75 -2.81 20.18
N SER A 58 7.21 -2.54 21.36
CA SER A 58 7.35 -3.45 22.48
C SER A 58 6.55 -4.74 22.26
N ASP A 59 6.93 -5.80 22.96
CA ASP A 59 6.19 -7.07 22.94
C ASP A 59 4.72 -6.88 23.31
N ASP A 60 4.42 -6.03 24.30
CA ASP A 60 3.05 -5.71 24.71
C ASP A 60 2.25 -4.99 23.62
N GLN A 61 2.89 -4.07 22.89
CA GLN A 61 2.24 -3.37 21.77
C GLN A 61 1.89 -4.36 20.66
N TRP A 62 2.82 -5.24 20.27
CA TRP A 62 2.57 -6.24 19.24
C TRP A 62 1.58 -7.31 19.69
N GLN A 63 1.63 -7.74 20.96
CA GLN A 63 0.63 -8.64 21.53
C GLN A 63 -0.77 -8.03 21.49
N GLY A 64 -0.89 -6.72 21.67
CA GLY A 64 -2.13 -5.98 21.45
C GLY A 64 -2.64 -6.07 20.00
N ILE A 65 -1.75 -6.08 19.01
CA ILE A 65 -2.12 -6.30 17.59
C ILE A 65 -2.58 -7.73 17.38
N ARG A 66 -1.85 -8.74 17.88
CA ARG A 66 -2.25 -10.16 17.80
C ARG A 66 -3.64 -10.40 18.39
N ALA A 67 -3.97 -9.72 19.49
CA ALA A 67 -5.26 -9.84 20.15
C ALA A 67 -6.45 -9.40 19.27
N ILE A 68 -6.23 -8.54 18.27
CA ILE A 68 -7.28 -8.12 17.31
C ILE A 68 -7.74 -9.30 16.43
N PHE A 69 -6.86 -10.28 16.21
CA PHE A 69 -7.10 -11.48 15.40
C PHE A 69 -7.60 -12.66 16.25
N LEU A 70 -8.08 -12.42 17.47
CA LEU A 70 -8.62 -13.44 18.37
C LEU A 70 -10.09 -13.14 18.75
N PRO A 71 -11.02 -14.10 18.58
CA PRO A 71 -10.83 -15.38 17.88
C PRO A 71 -10.48 -15.15 16.40
N GLY A 72 -9.81 -16.12 15.78
CA GLY A 72 -9.42 -16.05 14.37
C GLY A 72 -10.63 -15.94 13.45
N SER A 73 -10.45 -15.28 12.31
CA SER A 73 -11.50 -15.07 11.31
C SER A 73 -12.00 -16.38 10.67
N GLU A 74 -13.32 -16.49 10.55
CA GLU A 74 -14.02 -17.56 9.84
C GLU A 74 -14.22 -17.25 8.37
N THR A 75 -14.18 -15.96 7.99
CA THR A 75 -14.31 -15.53 6.59
C THR A 75 -13.25 -14.50 6.18
N ALA A 76 -13.00 -14.39 4.88
CA ALA A 76 -12.14 -13.34 4.33
C ALA A 76 -12.66 -11.93 4.65
N GLY A 77 -13.98 -11.72 4.69
CA GLY A 77 -14.57 -10.43 5.05
C GLY A 77 -14.24 -10.01 6.50
N GLU A 78 -14.32 -10.96 7.43
CA GLU A 78 -13.94 -10.72 8.83
C GLU A 78 -12.45 -10.41 8.97
N GLU A 79 -11.58 -11.12 8.25
CA GLU A 79 -10.15 -10.81 8.25
C GLU A 79 -9.86 -9.39 7.74
N ARG A 80 -10.53 -8.94 6.67
CA ARG A 80 -10.39 -7.55 6.20
C ARG A 80 -10.79 -6.54 7.28
N ALA A 81 -11.88 -6.81 8.02
CA ALA A 81 -12.27 -5.96 9.15
C ALA A 81 -11.24 -5.96 10.30
N MET A 82 -10.59 -7.10 10.57
CA MET A 82 -9.49 -7.21 11.55
C MET A 82 -8.24 -6.47 11.07
N ILE A 83 -7.87 -6.60 9.79
CA ILE A 83 -6.77 -5.85 9.15
C ILE A 83 -7.00 -4.34 9.32
N GLY A 84 -8.19 -3.83 9.01
CA GLY A 84 -8.49 -2.41 9.16
C GLY A 84 -8.32 -1.90 10.60
N LYS A 85 -8.77 -2.68 11.59
CA LYS A 85 -8.56 -2.36 13.02
C LYS A 85 -7.08 -2.39 13.40
N ALA A 86 -6.32 -3.35 12.86
CA ALA A 86 -4.90 -3.50 13.15
C ALA A 86 -4.07 -2.36 12.56
N VAL A 87 -4.34 -1.94 11.32
CA VAL A 87 -3.71 -0.77 10.68
C VAL A 87 -3.99 0.49 11.50
N ALA A 88 -5.25 0.77 11.81
CA ALA A 88 -5.63 1.90 12.67
C ALA A 88 -4.90 1.88 14.02
N ARG A 89 -4.79 0.69 14.65
CA ARG A 89 -4.13 0.55 15.94
C ARG A 89 -2.61 0.77 15.84
N LEU A 90 -1.97 0.30 14.76
CA LEU A 90 -0.56 0.52 14.51
C LEU A 90 -0.26 2.00 14.27
N GLU A 91 -1.08 2.68 13.48
CA GLU A 91 -0.99 4.13 13.29
C GLU A 91 -1.14 4.90 14.60
N GLN A 92 -2.10 4.53 15.47
CA GLN A 92 -2.24 5.16 16.80
C GLN A 92 -1.03 4.97 17.71
N ILE A 93 -0.29 3.86 17.54
CA ILE A 93 0.92 3.59 18.31
C ILE A 93 2.11 4.36 17.73
N VAL A 94 2.26 4.32 16.41
CA VAL A 94 3.38 4.92 15.67
C VAL A 94 3.27 6.44 15.60
N GLY A 95 2.06 6.98 15.46
CA GLY A 95 1.80 8.41 15.30
C GLY A 95 2.56 9.27 16.30
N PRO A 96 2.40 9.07 17.62
CA PRO A 96 3.15 9.81 18.64
C PRO A 96 4.67 9.57 18.64
N MET A 97 5.14 8.45 18.07
CA MET A 97 6.57 8.15 17.94
C MET A 97 7.21 8.96 16.80
N THR A 98 6.43 9.30 15.77
CA THR A 98 6.85 10.03 14.57
C THR A 98 6.30 11.46 14.49
N GLY A 99 5.44 11.87 15.41
CA GLY A 99 4.76 13.18 15.38
C GLY A 99 3.70 13.30 14.28
N THR A 100 3.18 12.17 13.78
CA THR A 100 2.16 12.11 12.70
C THR A 100 0.75 11.87 13.23
N GLU A 101 0.54 11.79 14.54
CA GLU A 101 -0.77 11.49 15.15
C GLU A 101 -1.86 12.54 14.86
N ASN A 102 -1.47 13.72 14.37
CA ASN A 102 -2.37 14.79 14.00
C ASN A 102 -2.51 14.94 12.47
N ASP A 103 -1.94 14.02 11.69
CA ASP A 103 -2.09 14.03 10.23
C ASP A 103 -3.57 13.92 9.82
N LYS A 104 -3.92 14.64 8.75
CA LYS A 104 -5.28 14.78 8.26
C LYS A 104 -5.42 14.10 6.91
N GLY A 105 -6.49 13.31 6.78
CA GLY A 105 -6.78 12.60 5.55
C GLY A 105 -6.88 13.52 4.34
N LEU A 106 -6.65 12.96 3.15
CA LEU A 106 -6.71 13.65 1.87
C LEU A 106 -5.66 14.76 1.68
N ASN A 107 -4.50 14.68 2.35
CA ASN A 107 -3.49 15.74 2.41
C ASN A 107 -4.05 17.09 2.93
N LYS A 108 -5.12 17.06 3.75
CA LYS A 108 -5.66 18.28 4.34
C LYS A 108 -4.61 18.88 5.28
N SER A 109 -4.59 20.20 5.40
CA SER A 109 -3.70 20.84 6.38
C SER A 109 -4.18 20.55 7.79
N SER A 110 -3.25 20.22 8.67
CA SER A 110 -3.49 20.13 10.11
C SER A 110 -3.41 21.52 10.75
N ASP A 111 -4.18 21.75 11.80
CA ASP A 111 -4.13 22.98 12.62
C ASP A 111 -2.83 23.07 13.45
N ASN A 112 -2.04 21.99 13.51
CA ASN A 112 -0.73 21.94 14.15
C ASN A 112 0.37 22.07 13.08
N PRO A 113 0.91 23.29 12.84
CA PRO A 113 1.94 23.51 11.83
C PRO A 113 3.29 22.86 12.16
N ALA A 114 3.49 22.37 13.40
CA ALA A 114 4.70 21.68 13.83
C ALA A 114 4.61 20.15 13.69
N GLY A 115 3.42 19.60 13.42
CA GLY A 115 3.23 18.16 13.22
C GLY A 115 3.70 17.69 11.84
N HIS A 116 4.05 16.40 11.76
CA HIS A 116 4.38 15.73 10.50
C HIS A 116 3.11 15.30 9.78
N ARG A 117 3.20 15.17 8.45
CA ARG A 117 2.06 14.82 7.57
C ARG A 117 2.38 13.61 6.71
N MET A 118 1.34 12.97 6.18
CA MET A 118 1.48 11.79 5.33
C MET A 118 0.66 11.95 4.04
N ASP A 119 1.31 11.71 2.90
CA ASP A 119 0.64 11.59 1.61
C ASP A 119 0.34 10.13 1.24
N CYS A 120 -0.24 9.90 0.05
CA CYS A 120 -0.57 8.55 -0.39
C CYS A 120 0.66 7.63 -0.53
N ILE A 121 1.86 8.18 -0.76
CA ILE A 121 3.10 7.39 -0.84
C ILE A 121 3.53 6.98 0.57
N ASP A 122 3.46 7.89 1.52
CA ASP A 122 3.75 7.61 2.92
C ASP A 122 2.80 6.53 3.46
N GLU A 123 1.50 6.76 3.30
CA GLU A 123 0.44 5.89 3.80
C GLU A 123 0.49 4.49 3.19
N SER A 124 0.65 4.39 1.86
CA SER A 124 0.74 3.09 1.19
C SER A 124 2.02 2.33 1.56
N THR A 125 3.14 3.03 1.77
CA THR A 125 4.40 2.41 2.21
C THR A 125 4.28 1.89 3.64
N ASN A 126 3.77 2.72 4.57
CA ASN A 126 3.61 2.36 5.97
C ASN A 126 2.60 1.22 6.16
N THR A 127 1.45 1.28 5.47
CA THR A 127 0.45 0.21 5.50
C THR A 127 1.01 -1.10 4.93
N THR A 128 1.84 -1.04 3.89
CA THR A 128 2.52 -2.23 3.35
C THR A 128 3.48 -2.85 4.37
N THR A 129 4.24 -2.03 5.11
CA THR A 129 5.09 -2.46 6.22
C THR A 129 4.27 -3.19 7.29
N TYR A 130 3.14 -2.63 7.71
CA TYR A 130 2.24 -3.24 8.70
C TYR A 130 1.70 -4.59 8.22
N LEU A 131 1.19 -4.65 6.98
CA LEU A 131 0.68 -5.87 6.37
C LEU A 131 1.77 -6.95 6.23
N TYR A 132 3.00 -6.56 5.92
CA TYR A 132 4.13 -7.49 5.89
C TYR A 132 4.36 -8.12 7.27
N MET A 133 4.44 -7.30 8.32
CA MET A 133 4.65 -7.81 9.69
C MET A 133 3.51 -8.75 10.13
N MET A 134 2.26 -8.39 9.85
CA MET A 134 1.10 -9.25 10.14
C MET A 134 1.15 -10.57 9.35
N GLN A 135 1.59 -10.55 8.09
CA GLN A 135 1.78 -11.75 7.28
C GLN A 135 2.87 -12.66 7.85
N GLN A 136 4.03 -12.11 8.22
CA GLN A 136 5.14 -12.89 8.78
C GLN A 136 4.78 -13.53 10.11
N ASP A 137 3.99 -12.85 10.93
CA ASP A 137 3.48 -13.35 12.21
C ASP A 137 2.33 -14.36 12.05
N GLY A 138 1.89 -14.64 10.81
CA GLY A 138 0.84 -15.62 10.53
C GLY A 138 -0.58 -15.15 10.85
N LEU A 139 -0.79 -13.83 11.02
CA LEU A 139 -2.11 -13.26 11.33
C LEU A 139 -3.05 -13.25 10.13
N LEU A 140 -2.51 -13.32 8.90
CA LEU A 140 -3.28 -13.29 7.66
C LEU A 140 -3.52 -14.72 7.14
N LYS A 141 -4.68 -15.28 7.46
CA LYS A 141 -5.15 -16.61 7.05
C LYS A 141 -5.77 -16.59 5.65
N TRP A 142 -6.59 -15.60 5.35
CA TRP A 142 -7.40 -15.53 4.12
C TRP A 142 -6.74 -14.72 3.01
N HIS A 143 -5.84 -13.80 3.36
CA HIS A 143 -5.16 -12.95 2.40
C HIS A 143 -3.63 -13.13 2.43
N ARG A 144 -2.98 -12.62 1.39
CA ARG A 144 -1.53 -12.41 1.32
C ARG A 144 -1.23 -11.01 0.82
N LEU A 145 -0.14 -10.42 1.29
CA LEU A 145 0.35 -9.13 0.82
C LEU A 145 0.74 -9.20 -0.66
N ARG A 146 0.48 -8.11 -1.40
CA ARG A 146 0.96 -7.87 -2.76
C ARG A 146 1.62 -6.49 -2.84
N ASP A 147 2.27 -6.24 -3.98
CA ASP A 147 2.90 -4.96 -4.24
C ASP A 147 1.84 -3.83 -4.26
N PRO A 148 2.18 -2.63 -3.76
CA PRO A 148 1.33 -1.45 -3.87
C PRO A 148 0.92 -1.16 -5.31
N VAL A 149 -0.25 -0.55 -5.48
CA VAL A 149 -0.80 -0.20 -6.80
C VAL A 149 -1.11 1.28 -6.86
N THR A 150 -0.78 1.90 -7.99
CA THR A 150 -1.08 3.31 -8.29
C THR A 150 -2.19 3.41 -9.34
N ARG A 151 -3.17 4.29 -9.12
CA ARG A 151 -4.16 4.72 -10.12
C ARG A 151 -3.91 6.15 -10.56
N GLY A 152 -4.40 6.49 -11.75
CA GLY A 152 -4.30 7.83 -12.33
C GLY A 152 -2.98 8.07 -13.07
N PHE A 153 -3.08 8.62 -14.28
CA PHE A 153 -1.97 9.19 -15.03
C PHE A 153 -2.43 10.55 -15.57
N PHE A 154 -1.57 11.56 -15.39
CA PHE A 154 -1.47 12.97 -15.87
C PHE A 154 -2.62 13.65 -16.66
N PHE A 155 -3.51 12.92 -17.33
CA PHE A 155 -4.69 13.40 -18.06
C PHE A 155 -6.04 13.13 -17.37
N PHE A 156 -6.10 12.23 -16.37
CA PHE A 156 -7.37 11.80 -15.74
C PHE A 156 -7.40 11.87 -14.20
N GLY A 157 -6.38 12.45 -13.57
CA GLY A 157 -6.30 12.61 -12.11
C GLY A 157 -4.86 12.66 -11.60
N TRP A 158 -4.68 13.13 -10.37
CA TRP A 158 -3.40 13.02 -9.68
C TRP A 158 -3.12 11.54 -9.33
N PRO A 159 -1.88 11.05 -9.49
CA PRO A 159 -1.52 9.70 -9.08
C PRO A 159 -1.86 9.47 -7.61
N HIS A 160 -2.47 8.32 -7.32
CA HIS A 160 -2.81 7.90 -5.95
C HIS A 160 -2.40 6.44 -5.77
N THR A 161 -1.71 6.12 -4.68
CA THR A 161 -1.14 4.79 -4.42
C THR A 161 -1.76 4.19 -3.16
N THR A 162 -1.97 2.87 -3.16
CA THR A 162 -2.52 2.12 -2.00
C THR A 162 -1.75 0.81 -1.78
N ALA A 163 -1.75 0.32 -0.54
CA ALA A 163 -1.31 -1.03 -0.22
C ALA A 163 -2.33 -2.06 -0.72
N VAL A 164 -1.88 -3.29 -1.02
CA VAL A 164 -2.75 -4.30 -1.64
C VAL A 164 -2.62 -5.64 -0.93
N ILE A 165 -3.77 -6.27 -0.70
CA ILE A 165 -3.86 -7.68 -0.28
C ILE A 165 -4.62 -8.48 -1.34
N GLU A 166 -4.29 -9.76 -1.46
CA GLU A 166 -4.94 -10.71 -2.36
C GLU A 166 -5.61 -11.80 -1.55
N ALA A 167 -6.90 -12.06 -1.80
CA ALA A 167 -7.59 -13.20 -1.23
C ALA A 167 -7.04 -14.51 -1.81
N ARG A 168 -6.75 -15.48 -0.94
CA ARG A 168 -6.10 -16.75 -1.33
C ARG A 168 -7.01 -17.70 -2.11
N GLU A 169 -8.32 -17.59 -1.91
CA GLU A 169 -9.30 -18.51 -2.50
C GLU A 169 -9.55 -18.22 -3.98
N ASP A 170 -9.82 -16.96 -4.32
CA ASP A 170 -10.26 -16.54 -5.66
C ASP A 170 -9.29 -15.57 -6.35
N HIS A 171 -8.17 -15.25 -5.72
CA HIS A 171 -7.18 -14.29 -6.21
C HIS A 171 -7.71 -12.86 -6.38
N SER A 172 -8.85 -12.52 -5.76
CA SER A 172 -9.37 -11.16 -5.77
C SER A 172 -8.41 -10.20 -5.04
N LEU A 173 -8.15 -9.05 -5.66
CA LEU A 173 -7.29 -8.01 -5.10
C LEU A 173 -8.13 -6.96 -4.37
N TRP A 174 -7.63 -6.50 -3.24
CA TRP A 174 -8.27 -5.53 -2.38
C TRP A 174 -7.27 -4.42 -2.05
N ALA A 175 -7.70 -3.17 -2.24
CA ALA A 175 -6.97 -2.00 -1.76
C ALA A 175 -7.10 -1.92 -0.23
N VAL A 176 -6.05 -1.46 0.44
CA VAL A 176 -6.02 -1.10 1.87
C VAL A 176 -5.49 0.33 1.95
N ASP A 177 -6.40 1.30 1.99
CA ASP A 177 -6.09 2.72 1.78
C ASP A 177 -6.37 3.54 3.05
N SER A 178 -5.31 3.82 3.82
CA SER A 178 -5.34 4.62 5.05
C SER A 178 -5.40 6.14 4.80
N TRP A 179 -5.16 6.60 3.57
CA TRP A 179 -5.00 8.02 3.26
C TRP A 179 -6.29 8.87 3.34
N PHE A 180 -7.47 8.24 3.27
CA PHE A 180 -8.72 8.98 3.15
C PHE A 180 -9.15 9.71 4.43
N TYR A 181 -8.72 9.23 5.58
CA TYR A 181 -9.17 9.70 6.89
C TYR A 181 -8.01 10.20 7.73
N ASP A 182 -8.32 10.87 8.85
CA ASP A 182 -7.30 11.29 9.82
C ASP A 182 -6.55 10.07 10.38
N ASN A 183 -5.28 10.28 10.74
CA ASN A 183 -4.40 9.22 11.20
C ASN A 183 -5.00 8.40 12.36
N GLY A 184 -4.82 7.08 12.31
CA GLY A 184 -5.31 6.16 13.34
C GLY A 184 -6.78 5.79 13.21
N LEU A 185 -7.46 6.22 12.13
CA LEU A 185 -8.76 5.69 11.72
C LEU A 185 -8.59 4.48 10.80
N ALA A 186 -9.62 3.62 10.73
CA ALA A 186 -9.54 2.43 9.90
C ALA A 186 -9.41 2.80 8.41
N PRO A 187 -8.52 2.14 7.65
CA PRO A 187 -8.40 2.36 6.22
C PRO A 187 -9.65 1.87 5.49
N GLU A 188 -9.83 2.37 4.27
CA GLU A 188 -10.80 1.82 3.36
C GLU A 188 -10.28 0.53 2.74
N ILE A 189 -11.09 -0.53 2.82
CA ILE A 189 -10.76 -1.84 2.28
C ILE A 189 -11.86 -2.32 1.35
N LEU A 190 -11.57 -2.31 0.05
CA LEU A 190 -12.52 -2.53 -1.03
C LEU A 190 -11.86 -3.24 -2.23
N PRO A 191 -12.64 -3.82 -3.16
CA PRO A 191 -12.10 -4.42 -4.36
C PRO A 191 -11.19 -3.45 -5.13
N LEU A 192 -10.00 -3.92 -5.51
CA LEU A 192 -8.99 -3.07 -6.15
C LEU A 192 -9.50 -2.48 -7.46
N GLU A 193 -10.30 -3.20 -8.23
CA GLU A 193 -10.91 -2.72 -9.48
C GLU A 193 -11.80 -1.50 -9.23
N GLN A 194 -12.70 -1.59 -8.23
CA GLN A 194 -13.55 -0.47 -7.81
C GLN A 194 -12.71 0.72 -7.34
N TRP A 195 -11.63 0.47 -6.58
CA TRP A 195 -10.70 1.52 -6.21
C TRP A 195 -10.03 2.12 -7.45
N GLN A 196 -9.57 1.34 -8.43
CA GLN A 196 -8.91 1.86 -9.63
C GLN A 196 -9.82 2.76 -10.49
N GLU A 197 -11.13 2.55 -10.46
CA GLU A 197 -12.13 3.39 -11.15
C GLU A 197 -12.31 4.80 -10.55
N GLY A 198 -11.58 5.13 -9.48
CA GLY A 198 -11.64 6.45 -8.86
C GLY A 198 -12.59 6.54 -7.67
N TRP A 199 -12.96 5.40 -7.07
CA TRP A 199 -13.76 5.38 -5.85
C TRP A 199 -13.16 6.26 -4.73
N ARG A 200 -14.05 6.91 -3.97
CA ARG A 200 -13.74 7.71 -2.79
C ARG A 200 -14.87 7.55 -1.76
N PRO A 201 -14.60 7.70 -0.45
CA PRO A 201 -15.65 7.73 0.55
C PRO A 201 -16.66 8.86 0.31
N ALA A 202 -17.92 8.61 0.64
CA ALA A 202 -18.95 9.63 0.56
C ALA A 202 -18.64 10.81 1.51
N GLY A 203 -18.63 12.03 0.98
CA GLY A 203 -18.37 13.25 1.76
C GLY A 203 -16.90 13.55 2.06
N SER A 204 -15.96 12.85 1.40
CA SER A 204 -14.51 13.10 1.48
C SER A 204 -14.07 14.37 0.75
#